data_AF-A0A812XEA6-F1
#
_entry.id   AF-A0A812XEA6-F1
#
_cell.length_a   1.000
_cell.length_b   1.000
_cell.length_c   1.000
_cell.angle_alpha   90.00
_cell.angle_beta   90.00
_cell.angle_gamma   90.00
#
_symmetry.space_group_name_H-M   'P 1'
#
loop_
_entity.id
_entity.type
_entity.pdbx_description
1 polymer ?
#
loop_
_entity_poly.entity_id
_entity_poly.type
_entity_poly.pdbx_seq_one_letter_code
_entity_poly.pdbx_strand_id
1 'polypeptide(L)'
;MDVGAAADDGVSSSMRKVHLLSGATVEVKDSPELRAFKLALSTELGHPTFLLTLLCNGAAVTCDGEWQKLESSAHLVAVRSCPFSDCTADFDQDLTEATAIGDIRRVEELLAKGQRPDAVFRHAVNRPTGTKPLHVASEQGHVELVRLLIQARAAIDGGKCQKTPLQLASEKGNDVVTKVLAAASADINATSRCGRTPLQLACAGGHTKCAYNLLLAAADVNHTATSGRTPLQLACEHGHLNIISFLIRAGADIHKKGIHGGTPLQIVCERGHLEGARLLIRAGADINSTSRYSRTALQLACEQGHLEVVTHLIQQRADVTSQRNYGRTPLQLAAEQGHAEVVKALVSARADTGVAGAYGRTPWQLACEAGHFQVVRVLVQSGAGRAKRGKPAQE
;
A
#
# COMPACT_ATOMS: atom_id res chain seq x y z
N MET A 1 -0.26 52.07 58.78
CA MET A 1 -0.96 50.80 59.01
C MET A 1 -2.11 50.81 58.03
N ASP A 2 -1.85 50.19 56.89
CA ASP A 2 -2.67 50.23 55.69
C ASP A 2 -3.86 49.29 55.86
N VAL A 3 -5.05 49.76 55.49
CA VAL A 3 -6.31 49.00 55.60
C VAL A 3 -6.57 48.37 54.24
N GLY A 4 -6.66 47.04 54.20
CA GLY A 4 -6.65 46.24 52.99
C GLY A 4 -7.77 46.56 52.00
N ALA A 5 -7.38 46.82 50.75
CA ALA A 5 -8.25 46.83 49.59
C ALA A 5 -8.56 45.40 49.16
N ALA A 6 -9.86 45.07 49.12
CA ALA A 6 -10.36 43.85 48.50
C ALA A 6 -10.10 43.90 46.98
N ALA A 7 -9.42 42.87 46.46
CA ALA A 7 -9.29 42.64 45.04
C ALA A 7 -10.65 42.19 44.48
N ASP A 8 -11.16 42.97 43.53
CA ASP A 8 -12.31 42.63 42.70
C ASP A 8 -11.83 41.64 41.62
N ASP A 9 -12.11 40.35 41.81
CA ASP A 9 -11.87 39.30 40.82
C ASP A 9 -12.82 39.47 39.64
N GLY A 10 -12.44 40.32 38.69
CA GLY A 10 -13.09 40.45 37.39
C GLY A 10 -12.85 39.21 36.52
N VAL A 11 -13.60 38.13 36.75
CA VAL A 11 -13.72 37.02 35.80
C VAL A 11 -14.41 37.54 34.54
N SER A 12 -13.61 37.84 33.51
CA SER A 12 -14.08 38.13 32.15
C SER A 12 -14.90 36.94 31.64
N SER A 13 -16.23 36.99 31.73
CA SER A 13 -17.10 35.94 31.19
C SER A 13 -16.93 35.83 29.67
N SER A 14 -16.44 34.68 29.21
CA SER A 14 -16.28 34.37 27.79
C SER A 14 -17.67 34.11 27.19
N MET A 15 -18.34 35.14 26.68
CA MET A 15 -19.57 34.97 25.92
C MET A 15 -19.30 34.47 24.50
N ARG A 16 -20.02 33.44 24.03
CA ARG A 16 -19.92 32.95 22.65
C ARG A 16 -21.29 32.96 21.96
N LYS A 17 -21.33 33.51 20.74
CA LYS A 17 -22.51 33.55 19.87
C LYS A 17 -22.59 32.30 19.01
N VAL A 18 -23.74 31.63 19.06
CA VAL A 18 -24.05 30.41 18.31
C VAL A 18 -25.18 30.70 17.34
N HIS A 19 -25.00 30.35 16.08
CA HIS A 19 -26.00 30.57 15.05
C HIS A 19 -26.72 29.26 14.74
N LEU A 20 -28.02 29.25 14.88
CA LEU A 20 -28.84 28.11 14.48
C LEU A 20 -29.08 28.16 12.97
N LEU A 21 -29.22 26.99 12.34
CA LEU A 21 -29.63 26.91 10.93
C LEU A 21 -31.05 27.47 10.69
N SER A 22 -31.83 27.66 11.76
CA SER A 22 -33.10 28.38 11.73
C SER A 22 -32.97 29.91 11.60
N GLY A 23 -31.74 30.44 11.64
CA GLY A 23 -31.44 31.88 11.60
C GLY A 23 -31.45 32.57 12.97
N ALA A 24 -31.81 31.86 14.04
CA ALA A 24 -31.77 32.38 15.40
C ALA A 24 -30.35 32.35 15.99
N THR A 25 -30.03 33.31 16.85
CA THR A 25 -28.73 33.40 17.54
C THR A 25 -28.91 33.16 19.03
N VAL A 26 -28.10 32.27 19.60
CA VAL A 26 -28.10 31.96 21.03
C VAL A 26 -26.75 32.33 21.63
N GLU A 27 -26.76 33.01 22.76
CA GLU A 27 -25.55 33.38 23.51
C GLU A 27 -25.36 32.41 24.68
N VAL A 28 -24.23 31.71 24.70
CA VAL A 28 -23.89 30.77 25.78
C VAL A 28 -22.76 31.38 26.60
N LYS A 29 -22.97 31.49 27.91
CA LYS A 29 -21.99 32.01 28.86
C LYS A 29 -21.19 30.87 29.50
N ASP A 30 -19.91 31.14 29.78
CA ASP A 30 -19.04 30.36 30.66
C ASP A 30 -18.98 28.85 30.38
N SER A 31 -18.36 28.44 29.26
CA SER A 31 -18.15 27.03 28.95
C SER A 31 -16.86 26.79 28.15
N PRO A 32 -15.70 26.59 28.82
CA PRO A 32 -14.44 26.33 28.13
C PRO A 32 -14.37 24.93 27.48
N GLU A 33 -15.11 23.95 28.02
CA GLU A 33 -15.09 22.56 27.56
C GLU A 33 -16.29 22.18 26.69
N LEU A 34 -16.07 21.36 25.65
CA LEU A 34 -17.09 20.92 24.69
C LEU A 34 -18.30 20.25 25.37
N ARG A 35 -18.07 19.52 26.46
CA ARG A 35 -19.12 18.81 27.20
C ARG A 35 -20.01 19.76 27.98
N ALA A 36 -19.44 20.76 28.66
CA ALA A 36 -20.18 21.79 29.37
C ALA A 36 -20.98 22.67 28.40
N PHE A 37 -20.38 23.03 27.26
CA PHE A 37 -21.04 23.82 26.22
C PHE A 37 -22.24 23.09 25.59
N LYS A 38 -22.09 21.80 25.27
CA LYS A 38 -23.21 20.97 24.78
C LYS A 38 -24.34 20.86 25.81
N LEU A 39 -24.00 20.78 27.10
CA LEU A 39 -24.98 20.73 28.18
C LEU A 39 -25.74 22.06 28.31
N ALA A 40 -25.02 23.20 28.27
CA ALA A 40 -25.61 24.53 28.35
C ALA A 40 -26.50 24.85 27.12
N LEU A 41 -26.08 24.45 25.92
CA LEU A 41 -26.92 24.53 24.72
C LEU A 41 -28.15 23.64 24.79
N SER A 42 -28.03 22.45 25.37
CA SER A 42 -29.15 21.53 25.61
C SER A 42 -30.19 22.11 26.56
N THR A 43 -29.74 22.76 27.65
CA THR A 43 -30.66 23.43 28.57
C THR A 43 -31.36 24.62 27.93
N GLU A 44 -30.68 25.41 27.10
CA GLU A 44 -31.25 26.59 26.43
C GLU A 44 -32.21 26.22 25.28
N LEU A 45 -31.83 25.24 24.47
CA LEU A 45 -32.61 24.86 23.28
C LEU A 45 -33.66 23.77 23.56
N GLY A 46 -33.68 23.19 24.76
CA GLY A 46 -34.63 22.15 25.14
C GLY A 46 -34.51 20.84 24.35
N HIS A 47 -33.39 20.63 23.63
CA HIS A 47 -33.13 19.39 22.91
C HIS A 47 -31.84 18.72 23.41
N PRO A 48 -31.84 17.40 23.64
CA PRO A 48 -30.72 16.71 24.27
C PRO A 48 -29.53 16.46 23.33
N THR A 49 -29.68 16.64 22.01
CA THR A 49 -28.63 16.32 21.02
C THR A 49 -28.50 17.34 19.89
N PHE A 50 -27.27 17.75 19.60
CA PHE A 50 -26.94 18.69 18.51
C PHE A 50 -25.69 18.28 17.75
N LEU A 51 -25.68 18.60 16.46
CA LEU A 51 -24.46 18.66 15.65
C LEU A 51 -23.92 20.08 15.66
N LEU A 52 -22.68 20.22 16.15
CA LEU A 52 -21.92 21.48 16.10
C LEU A 52 -21.03 21.44 14.86
N THR A 53 -21.31 22.30 13.90
CA THR A 53 -20.48 22.52 12.72
C THR A 53 -19.80 23.87 12.84
N LEU A 54 -18.49 23.89 12.68
CA LEU A 54 -17.74 25.14 12.68
C LEU A 54 -17.63 25.67 11.25
N LEU A 55 -17.91 26.96 11.09
CA LEU A 55 -17.68 27.69 9.86
C LEU A 55 -16.46 28.58 10.07
N CYS A 56 -15.32 28.13 9.53
CA CYS A 56 -14.07 28.90 9.48
C CYS A 56 -13.74 29.19 8.03
N ASN A 57 -13.69 30.46 7.61
CA ASN A 57 -13.22 30.86 6.28
C ASN A 57 -13.86 30.06 5.10
N GLY A 58 -15.14 29.70 5.21
CA GLY A 58 -15.86 28.94 4.17
C GLY A 58 -15.72 27.42 4.22
N ALA A 59 -14.96 26.86 5.17
CA ALA A 59 -14.88 25.41 5.40
C ALA A 59 -15.77 24.99 6.59
N ALA A 60 -16.57 23.93 6.38
CA ALA A 60 -17.40 23.31 7.41
C ALA A 60 -16.63 22.14 8.06
N VAL A 61 -16.36 22.23 9.37
CA VAL A 61 -15.67 21.16 10.13
C VAL A 61 -16.57 20.66 11.26
N THR A 62 -16.77 19.35 11.33
CA THR A 62 -17.50 18.69 12.43
C THR A 62 -16.59 18.54 13.65
N CYS A 63 -16.99 19.15 14.76
CA CYS A 63 -16.15 19.27 15.94
C CYS A 63 -16.39 18.11 16.92
N ASP A 64 -15.69 16.99 16.75
CA ASP A 64 -15.68 15.92 17.75
C ASP A 64 -14.38 15.89 18.60
N GLY A 65 -13.45 16.84 18.44
CA GLY A 65 -12.22 16.88 19.25
C GLY A 65 -11.35 18.14 19.21
N GLU A 66 -11.60 19.12 18.34
CA GLU A 66 -10.74 20.32 18.19
C GLU A 66 -11.26 21.57 18.92
N TRP A 67 -12.24 21.42 19.81
CA TRP A 67 -12.93 22.54 20.49
C TRP A 67 -12.00 23.46 21.27
N GLN A 68 -10.93 22.92 21.87
CA GLN A 68 -9.98 23.67 22.68
C GLN A 68 -9.11 24.66 21.87
N LYS A 69 -9.09 24.57 20.53
CA LYS A 69 -8.32 25.51 19.68
C LYS A 69 -9.10 26.77 19.28
N LEU A 70 -10.35 26.90 19.74
CA LEU A 70 -11.23 28.01 19.39
C LEU A 70 -11.00 29.21 20.32
N GLU A 71 -9.96 29.99 20.05
CA GLU A 71 -9.59 31.15 20.88
C GLU A 71 -10.10 32.50 20.36
N SER A 72 -10.87 32.56 19.26
CA SER A 72 -11.28 33.86 18.69
C SER A 72 -12.76 33.96 18.30
N SER A 73 -13.27 35.20 18.34
CA SER A 73 -14.58 35.65 17.84
C SER A 73 -14.77 35.49 16.32
N ALA A 74 -13.77 34.99 15.60
CA ALA A 74 -13.82 34.77 14.15
C ALA A 74 -14.47 33.43 13.74
N HIS A 75 -14.86 32.61 14.70
CA HIS A 75 -15.39 31.26 14.47
C HIS A 75 -16.89 31.19 14.70
N LEU A 76 -17.67 30.94 13.65
CA LEU A 76 -19.12 30.78 13.74
C LEU A 76 -19.45 29.29 14.00
N VAL A 77 -20.22 29.00 15.06
CA VAL A 77 -20.71 27.64 15.33
C VAL A 77 -22.15 27.54 14.86
N ALA A 78 -22.38 26.69 13.86
CA ALA A 78 -23.70 26.32 13.37
C ALA A 78 -24.23 25.09 14.11
N VAL A 79 -25.44 25.20 14.68
CA VAL A 79 -26.12 24.09 15.36
C VAL A 79 -27.20 23.51 14.45
N ARG A 80 -27.10 22.21 14.16
CA ARG A 80 -28.21 21.43 13.59
C ARG A 80 -28.88 20.63 14.71
N SER A 81 -30.15 20.91 14.95
CA SER A 81 -30.97 20.14 15.90
C SER A 81 -31.14 18.71 15.38
N CYS A 82 -30.82 17.74 16.22
CA CYS A 82 -31.16 16.34 15.98
C CYS A 82 -32.44 16.04 16.77
N PRO A 83 -33.57 15.73 16.11
CA PRO A 83 -34.88 15.68 16.77
C PRO A 83 -35.16 14.37 17.53
N PHE A 84 -34.17 13.77 18.20
CA PHE A 84 -34.37 12.51 18.92
C PHE A 84 -33.74 12.52 20.32
N SER A 85 -34.55 12.16 21.31
CA SER A 85 -34.29 12.33 22.73
C SER A 85 -33.58 11.16 23.42
N ASP A 86 -33.45 9.97 22.80
CA ASP A 86 -33.22 8.77 23.62
C ASP A 86 -32.27 7.71 23.01
N CYS A 87 -31.07 8.04 22.51
CA CYS A 87 -30.15 6.97 22.04
C CYS A 87 -28.66 7.37 22.11
N THR A 88 -27.97 7.14 23.23
CA THR A 88 -26.50 7.36 23.31
C THR A 88 -25.66 6.08 23.11
N ALA A 89 -26.29 4.89 23.07
CA ALA A 89 -25.60 3.61 22.87
C ALA A 89 -25.83 2.96 21.49
N ASP A 90 -27.07 2.90 21.00
CA ASP A 90 -27.44 2.05 19.84
C ASP A 90 -27.36 2.76 18.47
N PHE A 91 -27.29 4.09 18.44
CA PHE A 91 -27.48 4.86 17.19
C PHE A 91 -26.34 4.74 16.17
N ASP A 92 -25.09 4.59 16.63
CA ASP A 92 -23.95 4.29 15.75
C ASP A 92 -23.95 2.81 15.34
N GLN A 93 -24.52 1.95 16.19
CA GLN A 93 -24.52 0.50 16.01
C GLN A 93 -25.47 0.10 14.87
N ASP A 94 -26.67 0.68 14.79
CA ASP A 94 -27.63 0.43 13.71
C ASP A 94 -27.05 0.70 12.32
N LEU A 95 -26.37 1.85 12.13
CA LEU A 95 -25.76 2.19 10.84
C LEU A 95 -24.62 1.23 10.50
N THR A 96 -23.80 0.90 11.50
CA THR A 96 -22.62 0.07 11.32
C THR A 96 -23.01 -1.39 11.06
N GLU A 97 -24.07 -1.90 11.69
CA GLU A 97 -24.64 -3.23 11.39
C GLU A 97 -25.28 -3.27 10.00
N ALA A 98 -26.12 -2.27 9.66
CA ALA A 98 -26.74 -2.19 8.34
C ALA A 98 -25.69 -2.10 7.21
N THR A 99 -24.62 -1.31 7.42
CA THR A 99 -23.49 -1.27 6.47
C THR A 99 -22.66 -2.55 6.45
N ALA A 100 -22.52 -3.27 7.56
CA ALA A 100 -21.82 -4.55 7.59
C ALA A 100 -22.57 -5.66 6.83
N ILE A 101 -23.91 -5.63 6.87
CA ILE A 101 -24.79 -6.53 6.12
C ILE A 101 -24.89 -6.11 4.64
N GLY A 102 -24.72 -4.82 4.34
CA GLY A 102 -24.90 -4.26 3.02
C GLY A 102 -26.35 -3.89 2.70
N ASP A 103 -27.18 -3.64 3.73
CA ASP A 103 -28.58 -3.23 3.55
C ASP A 103 -28.66 -1.75 3.17
N ILE A 104 -28.70 -1.49 1.86
CA ILE A 104 -28.71 -0.14 1.29
C ILE A 104 -29.96 0.63 1.75
N ARG A 105 -31.15 0.01 1.75
CA ARG A 105 -32.40 0.68 2.11
C ARG A 105 -32.38 1.11 3.56
N ARG A 106 -31.93 0.21 4.44
CA ARG A 106 -31.81 0.53 5.85
C ARG A 106 -30.81 1.67 6.08
N VAL A 107 -29.67 1.65 5.39
CA VAL A 107 -28.67 2.72 5.50
C VAL A 107 -29.21 4.05 4.99
N GLU A 108 -29.97 4.05 3.89
CA GLU A 108 -30.63 5.26 3.36
C GLU A 108 -31.61 5.86 4.37
N GLU A 109 -32.50 5.03 4.94
CA GLU A 109 -33.45 5.46 5.97
C GLU A 109 -32.75 6.04 7.19
N LEU A 110 -31.68 5.38 7.63
CA LEU A 110 -30.91 5.78 8.81
C LEU A 110 -30.18 7.12 8.59
N LEU A 111 -29.61 7.33 7.40
CA LEU A 111 -28.99 8.60 7.05
C LEU A 111 -30.01 9.72 6.83
N ALA A 112 -31.19 9.41 6.27
CA ALA A 112 -32.30 10.35 6.16
C ALA A 112 -32.82 10.79 7.55
N LYS A 113 -32.76 9.90 8.55
CA LYS A 113 -33.05 10.21 9.97
C LYS A 113 -31.97 11.04 10.66
N GLY A 114 -30.88 11.37 9.97
CA GLY A 114 -29.80 12.22 10.48
C GLY A 114 -28.70 11.45 11.21
N GLN A 115 -28.56 10.14 11.01
CA GLN A 115 -27.42 9.40 11.53
C GLN A 115 -26.10 9.89 10.92
N ARG A 116 -25.04 9.87 11.73
CA ARG A 116 -23.71 10.31 11.28
C ARG A 116 -23.13 9.24 10.36
N PRO A 117 -22.77 9.57 9.10
CA PRO A 117 -22.14 8.60 8.20
C PRO A 117 -20.76 8.13 8.69
N ASP A 118 -20.17 8.89 9.61
CA ASP A 118 -18.85 8.67 10.21
C ASP A 118 -18.86 7.85 11.51
N ALA A 119 -19.98 7.17 11.80
CA ALA A 119 -20.14 6.26 12.93
C ALA A 119 -18.94 5.31 13.06
N VAL A 120 -18.53 5.00 14.29
CA VAL A 120 -17.37 4.13 14.54
C VAL A 120 -17.85 2.77 15.01
N PHE A 121 -17.36 1.71 14.38
CA PHE A 121 -17.59 0.34 14.85
C PHE A 121 -16.96 0.15 16.24
N ARG A 122 -17.78 0.09 17.30
CA ARG A 122 -17.31 -0.06 18.70
C ARG A 122 -16.98 -1.50 19.08
N HIS A 123 -17.70 -2.48 18.52
CA HIS A 123 -17.62 -3.90 18.92
C HIS A 123 -17.54 -4.90 17.76
N ALA A 124 -16.99 -4.50 16.61
CA ALA A 124 -16.83 -5.44 15.50
C ALA A 124 -15.74 -6.47 15.81
N VAL A 125 -16.16 -7.71 16.11
CA VAL A 125 -15.29 -8.89 16.15
C VAL A 125 -14.50 -8.92 14.83
N ASN A 126 -13.17 -8.91 14.91
CA ASN A 126 -12.23 -8.93 13.78
C ASN A 126 -12.03 -7.63 12.96
N ARG A 127 -12.43 -6.43 13.45
CA ARG A 127 -12.11 -5.16 12.75
C ARG A 127 -11.19 -4.24 13.56
N PRO A 128 -10.26 -3.52 12.89
CA PRO A 128 -9.40 -2.57 13.58
C PRO A 128 -10.23 -1.44 14.19
N THR A 129 -9.77 -0.95 15.34
CA THR A 129 -10.40 0.17 16.05
C THR A 129 -10.44 1.41 15.14
N GLY A 130 -11.56 2.15 15.19
CA GLY A 130 -11.72 3.35 14.36
C GLY A 130 -12.16 3.10 12.91
N THR A 131 -12.61 1.88 12.58
CA THR A 131 -13.27 1.57 11.30
C THR A 131 -14.60 2.32 11.19
N LYS A 132 -14.89 2.91 10.03
CA LYS A 132 -16.14 3.62 9.71
C LYS A 132 -16.95 2.90 8.62
N PRO A 133 -18.26 3.16 8.47
CA PRO A 133 -19.11 2.62 7.39
C PRO A 133 -18.47 2.64 6.00
N LEU A 134 -17.82 3.75 5.64
CA LEU A 134 -17.19 3.90 4.32
C LEU A 134 -16.04 2.90 4.10
N HIS A 135 -15.28 2.53 5.14
CA HIS A 135 -14.24 1.51 5.06
C HIS A 135 -14.82 0.13 4.72
N VAL A 136 -15.92 -0.20 5.37
CA VAL A 136 -16.60 -1.49 5.25
C VAL A 136 -17.24 -1.64 3.88
N ALA A 137 -17.99 -0.62 3.47
CA ALA A 137 -18.57 -0.56 2.14
C ALA A 137 -17.49 -0.66 1.06
N SER A 138 -16.33 -0.03 1.28
CA SER A 138 -15.21 -0.08 0.34
C SER A 138 -14.47 -1.41 0.31
N GLU A 139 -14.35 -2.08 1.46
CA GLU A 139 -13.78 -3.42 1.57
C GLU A 139 -14.68 -4.48 0.90
N GLN A 140 -15.99 -4.39 1.13
CA GLN A 140 -16.98 -5.33 0.58
C GLN A 140 -17.33 -5.07 -0.89
N GLY A 141 -16.98 -3.89 -1.42
CA GLY A 141 -17.25 -3.54 -2.81
C GLY A 141 -18.69 -3.07 -3.07
N HIS A 142 -19.41 -2.62 -2.03
CA HIS A 142 -20.78 -2.14 -2.16
C HIS A 142 -20.81 -0.71 -2.74
N VAL A 143 -20.80 -0.62 -4.08
CA VAL A 143 -20.71 0.64 -4.83
C VAL A 143 -21.80 1.64 -4.45
N GLU A 144 -23.06 1.21 -4.43
CA GLU A 144 -24.19 2.09 -4.11
C GLU A 144 -24.10 2.60 -2.67
N LEU A 145 -23.68 1.74 -1.74
CA LEU A 145 -23.47 2.12 -0.36
C LEU A 145 -22.35 3.16 -0.20
N VAL A 146 -21.25 2.99 -0.95
CA VAL A 146 -20.16 3.96 -1.01
C VAL A 146 -20.66 5.31 -1.55
N ARG A 147 -21.44 5.31 -2.63
CA ARG A 147 -22.02 6.54 -3.19
C ARG A 147 -22.91 7.26 -2.20
N LEU A 148 -23.79 6.51 -1.54
CA LEU A 148 -24.74 7.03 -0.56
C LEU A 148 -24.00 7.65 0.63
N LEU A 149 -22.99 6.97 1.17
CA LEU A 149 -22.16 7.51 2.26
C LEU A 149 -21.40 8.77 1.85
N ILE A 150 -20.85 8.82 0.64
CA ILE A 150 -20.19 10.03 0.10
C ILE A 150 -21.19 11.18 -0.05
N GLN A 151 -22.40 10.92 -0.58
CA GLN A 151 -23.47 11.92 -0.69
C GLN A 151 -23.90 12.45 0.68
N ALA A 152 -23.91 11.58 1.70
CA ALA A 152 -24.16 11.95 3.09
C ALA A 152 -23.01 12.72 3.76
N ARG A 153 -21.93 13.06 3.02
CA ARG A 153 -20.73 13.77 3.51
C ARG A 153 -19.90 12.98 4.52
N ALA A 154 -19.80 11.65 4.34
CA ALA A 154 -18.81 10.85 5.07
C ALA A 154 -17.38 11.39 4.87
N ALA A 155 -16.56 11.34 5.92
CA ALA A 155 -15.15 11.67 5.82
C ALA A 155 -14.41 10.61 4.99
N ILE A 156 -13.98 10.99 3.78
CA ILE A 156 -13.47 10.07 2.76
C ILE A 156 -12.18 9.37 3.20
N ASP A 157 -11.24 10.12 3.77
CA ASP A 157 -9.99 9.58 4.33
C ASP A 157 -10.01 9.53 5.87
N GLY A 158 -11.17 9.83 6.48
CA GLY A 158 -11.29 9.95 7.92
C GLY A 158 -11.39 8.59 8.59
N GLY A 159 -10.68 8.37 9.69
CA GLY A 159 -10.69 7.11 10.42
C GLY A 159 -9.42 6.95 11.26
N LYS A 160 -9.45 6.10 12.29
CA LYS A 160 -8.23 5.68 13.00
C LYS A 160 -7.80 4.26 12.61
N CYS A 161 -8.50 3.65 11.66
CA CYS A 161 -8.06 2.42 11.04
C CYS A 161 -6.75 2.65 10.28
N GLN A 162 -5.88 1.65 10.26
CA GLN A 162 -4.55 1.76 9.66
C GLN A 162 -4.56 1.88 8.12
N LYS A 163 -5.75 1.84 7.50
CA LYS A 163 -5.95 1.93 6.06
C LYS A 163 -7.12 2.85 5.73
N THR A 164 -6.99 3.64 4.67
CA THR A 164 -8.09 4.46 4.13
C THR A 164 -9.10 3.59 3.36
N PRO A 165 -10.33 4.06 3.08
CA PRO A 165 -11.28 3.33 2.27
C PRO A 165 -10.74 3.01 0.87
N LEU A 166 -9.97 3.94 0.29
CA LEU A 166 -9.34 3.75 -1.02
C LEU A 166 -8.28 2.63 -1.00
N GLN A 167 -7.51 2.52 0.09
CA GLN A 167 -6.54 1.44 0.26
C GLN A 167 -7.23 0.08 0.41
N LEU A 168 -8.33 0.01 1.17
CA LEU A 168 -9.11 -1.24 1.32
C LEU A 168 -9.74 -1.68 -0.01
N ALA A 169 -10.35 -0.74 -0.75
CA ALA A 169 -10.89 -1.03 -2.08
C ALA A 169 -9.80 -1.55 -3.03
N SER A 170 -8.62 -0.92 -3.01
CA SER A 170 -7.49 -1.29 -3.86
C SER A 170 -6.86 -2.63 -3.48
N GLU A 171 -6.85 -3.01 -2.21
CA GLU A 171 -6.38 -4.30 -1.72
C GLU A 171 -7.33 -5.45 -2.07
N LYS A 172 -8.64 -5.20 -2.00
CA LYS A 172 -9.68 -6.19 -2.32
C LYS A 172 -9.98 -6.28 -3.82
N GLY A 173 -9.57 -5.28 -4.61
CA GLY A 173 -9.75 -5.26 -6.06
C GLY A 173 -11.07 -4.65 -6.53
N ASN A 174 -11.71 -3.84 -5.69
CA ASN A 174 -13.01 -3.21 -5.96
C ASN A 174 -12.84 -2.00 -6.88
N ASP A 175 -12.64 -2.22 -8.18
CA ASP A 175 -12.26 -1.20 -9.16
C ASP A 175 -13.27 -0.07 -9.34
N VAL A 176 -14.56 -0.39 -9.29
CA VAL A 176 -15.64 0.62 -9.36
C VAL A 176 -15.61 1.50 -8.12
N VAL A 177 -15.41 0.92 -6.93
CA VAL A 177 -15.26 1.68 -5.68
C VAL A 177 -14.02 2.57 -5.74
N THR A 178 -12.87 2.04 -6.18
CA THR A 178 -11.64 2.82 -6.37
C THR A 178 -11.89 4.03 -7.27
N LYS A 179 -12.64 3.86 -8.37
CA LYS A 179 -13.00 4.95 -9.28
C LYS A 179 -13.90 5.99 -8.61
N VAL A 180 -14.90 5.55 -7.83
CA VAL A 180 -15.82 6.45 -7.11
C VAL A 180 -15.08 7.25 -6.04
N LEU A 181 -14.23 6.61 -5.25
CA LEU A 181 -13.44 7.28 -4.21
C LEU A 181 -12.42 8.26 -4.81
N ALA A 182 -11.73 7.88 -5.89
CA ALA A 182 -10.83 8.78 -6.59
C ALA A 182 -11.55 10.03 -7.14
N ALA A 183 -12.75 9.87 -7.72
CA ALA A 183 -13.57 10.99 -8.18
C ALA A 183 -14.10 11.87 -7.03
N ALA A 184 -14.22 11.31 -5.82
CA ALA A 184 -14.65 12.02 -4.63
C ALA A 184 -13.52 12.78 -3.92
N SER A 185 -12.33 12.91 -4.53
CA SER A 185 -11.15 13.56 -3.93
C SER A 185 -10.56 12.83 -2.73
N ALA A 186 -10.62 11.49 -2.70
CA ALA A 186 -9.81 10.69 -1.77
C ALA A 186 -8.31 10.92 -2.01
N ASP A 187 -7.50 10.89 -0.95
CA ASP A 187 -6.04 10.94 -1.07
C ASP A 187 -5.51 9.67 -1.77
N ILE A 188 -5.17 9.85 -3.05
CA ILE A 188 -4.67 8.81 -3.94
C ILE A 188 -3.34 8.22 -3.46
N ASN A 189 -2.54 9.02 -2.75
CA ASN A 189 -1.19 8.66 -2.31
C ASN A 189 -1.10 8.43 -0.80
N ALA A 190 -2.25 8.31 -0.11
CA ALA A 190 -2.29 7.98 1.31
C ALA A 190 -1.44 6.74 1.60
N THR A 191 -0.64 6.78 2.66
CA THR A 191 0.25 5.67 3.03
C THR A 191 -0.29 4.92 4.24
N SER A 192 -0.36 3.60 4.15
CA SER A 192 -0.68 2.72 5.29
C SER A 192 0.49 2.66 6.28
N ARG A 193 0.34 1.95 7.41
CA ARG A 193 1.40 1.78 8.42
C ARG A 193 2.73 1.23 7.88
N CYS A 194 2.69 0.40 6.83
CA CYS A 194 3.90 -0.11 6.16
C CYS A 194 4.36 0.78 4.99
N GLY A 195 3.89 2.03 4.95
CA GLY A 195 4.20 2.97 3.89
C GLY A 195 3.59 2.61 2.54
N ARG A 196 2.65 1.65 2.47
CA ARG A 196 2.06 1.23 1.19
C ARG A 196 0.95 2.16 0.73
N THR A 197 0.99 2.60 -0.53
CA THR A 197 -0.08 3.37 -1.19
C THR A 197 -1.18 2.47 -1.76
N PRO A 198 -2.38 3.01 -2.08
CA PRO A 198 -3.42 2.28 -2.82
C PRO A 198 -2.88 1.58 -4.07
N LEU A 199 -2.03 2.28 -4.85
CA LEU A 199 -1.44 1.72 -6.07
C LEU A 199 -0.58 0.49 -5.76
N GLN A 200 0.27 0.56 -4.74
CA GLN A 200 1.10 -0.58 -4.33
C GLN A 200 0.27 -1.78 -3.85
N LEU A 201 -0.86 -1.54 -3.17
CA LEU A 201 -1.78 -2.60 -2.76
C LEU A 201 -2.45 -3.26 -3.96
N ALA A 202 -2.93 -2.47 -4.94
CA ALA A 202 -3.48 -2.98 -6.19
C ALA A 202 -2.44 -3.76 -7.00
N CYS A 203 -1.19 -3.27 -7.07
CA CYS A 203 -0.09 -3.94 -7.75
C CYS A 203 0.30 -5.25 -7.08
N ALA A 204 0.30 -5.34 -5.74
CA ALA A 204 0.57 -6.59 -5.05
C ALA A 204 -0.57 -7.61 -5.24
N GLY A 205 -1.82 -7.16 -5.20
CA GLY A 205 -3.01 -8.02 -5.36
C GLY A 205 -3.33 -8.44 -6.80
N GLY A 206 -2.67 -7.86 -7.82
CA GLY A 206 -2.96 -8.17 -9.23
C GLY A 206 -4.20 -7.48 -9.78
N HIS A 207 -4.70 -6.47 -9.08
CA HIS A 207 -5.95 -5.78 -9.40
C HIS A 207 -5.77 -4.77 -10.52
N THR A 208 -5.72 -5.29 -11.75
CA THR A 208 -5.35 -4.54 -12.97
C THR A 208 -6.21 -3.29 -13.18
N LYS A 209 -7.54 -3.40 -13.01
CA LYS A 209 -8.47 -2.27 -13.17
C LYS A 209 -8.30 -1.22 -12.07
N CYS A 210 -8.05 -1.65 -10.83
CA CYS A 210 -7.76 -0.73 -9.72
C CYS A 210 -6.47 0.05 -10.00
N ALA A 211 -5.39 -0.65 -10.38
CA ALA A 211 -4.12 -0.02 -10.72
C ALA A 211 -4.29 1.00 -11.87
N TYR A 212 -5.04 0.64 -12.92
CA TYR A 212 -5.35 1.55 -14.02
C TYR A 212 -6.12 2.79 -13.57
N ASN A 213 -7.19 2.63 -12.77
CA ASN A 213 -7.98 3.76 -12.25
C ASN A 213 -7.13 4.70 -11.37
N LEU A 214 -6.22 4.15 -10.55
CA LEU A 214 -5.32 4.94 -9.70
C LEU A 214 -4.28 5.70 -10.51
N LEU A 215 -3.71 5.09 -11.56
CA LEU A 215 -2.79 5.77 -12.47
C LEU A 215 -3.47 6.91 -13.23
N LEU A 216 -4.72 6.73 -13.67
CA LEU A 216 -5.52 7.81 -14.25
C LEU A 216 -5.79 8.96 -13.26
N ALA A 217 -5.89 8.64 -11.97
CA ALA A 217 -6.03 9.61 -10.89
C ALA A 217 -4.68 10.20 -10.42
N ALA A 218 -3.62 10.08 -11.22
CA ALA A 218 -2.27 10.60 -10.94
C ALA A 218 -1.62 10.05 -9.66
N ALA A 219 -1.84 8.76 -9.35
CA ALA A 219 -1.09 8.07 -8.30
C ALA A 219 0.42 8.10 -8.57
N ASP A 220 1.23 8.24 -7.52
CA ASP A 220 2.69 8.19 -7.62
C ASP A 220 3.16 6.78 -8.00
N VAL A 221 3.59 6.66 -9.26
CA VAL A 221 4.08 5.42 -9.88
C VAL A 221 5.42 4.94 -9.29
N ASN A 222 6.17 5.84 -8.65
CA ASN A 222 7.52 5.59 -8.15
C ASN A 222 7.64 5.61 -6.62
N HIS A 223 6.52 5.76 -5.90
CA HIS A 223 6.51 5.74 -4.44
C HIS A 223 7.20 4.48 -3.88
N THR A 224 7.93 4.65 -2.78
CA THR A 224 8.62 3.54 -2.11
C THR A 224 8.00 3.28 -0.75
N ALA A 225 7.52 2.06 -0.53
CA ALA A 225 7.02 1.63 0.79
C ALA A 225 8.16 1.52 1.82
N THR A 226 7.88 1.20 3.09
CA THR A 226 8.94 1.00 4.10
C THR A 226 9.86 -0.18 3.79
N SER A 227 9.40 -1.16 3.00
CA SER A 227 10.24 -2.22 2.43
C SER A 227 11.14 -1.74 1.29
N GLY A 228 11.04 -0.46 0.91
CA GLY A 228 11.64 0.18 -0.25
C GLY A 228 11.28 -0.48 -1.58
N ARG A 229 10.13 -1.16 -1.66
CA ARG A 229 9.59 -1.66 -2.91
C ARG A 229 8.73 -0.60 -3.60
N THR A 230 8.89 -0.46 -4.92
CA THR A 230 8.02 0.36 -5.79
C THR A 230 6.79 -0.42 -6.25
N PRO A 231 5.73 0.25 -6.77
CA PRO A 231 4.61 -0.41 -7.43
C PRO A 231 5.07 -1.42 -8.50
N LEU A 232 6.05 -1.03 -9.33
CA LEU A 232 6.57 -1.89 -10.40
C LEU A 232 7.23 -3.15 -9.84
N GLN A 233 8.02 -3.03 -8.78
CA GLN A 233 8.68 -4.16 -8.16
C GLN A 233 7.68 -5.13 -7.52
N LEU A 234 6.59 -4.64 -6.92
CA LEU A 234 5.52 -5.49 -6.37
C LEU A 234 4.78 -6.24 -7.49
N ALA A 235 4.45 -5.56 -8.59
CA ALA A 235 3.84 -6.19 -9.76
C ALA A 235 4.77 -7.24 -10.39
N CYS A 236 6.08 -6.96 -10.45
CA CYS A 236 7.11 -7.87 -10.93
C CYS A 236 7.26 -9.11 -10.04
N GLU A 237 7.19 -8.95 -8.72
CA GLU A 237 7.31 -10.08 -7.78
C GLU A 237 6.20 -11.11 -7.96
N HIS A 238 4.97 -10.63 -8.18
CA HIS A 238 3.80 -11.49 -8.35
C HIS A 238 3.49 -11.83 -9.81
N GLY A 239 4.24 -11.29 -10.78
CA GLY A 239 4.10 -11.63 -12.20
C GLY A 239 2.91 -10.99 -12.91
N HIS A 240 2.39 -9.87 -12.40
CA HIS A 240 1.18 -9.23 -12.94
C HIS A 240 1.46 -8.43 -14.21
N LEU A 241 1.54 -9.12 -15.36
CA LEU A 241 1.99 -8.58 -16.65
C LEU A 241 1.26 -7.31 -17.10
N ASN A 242 -0.07 -7.28 -16.99
CA ASN A 242 -0.86 -6.11 -17.39
C ASN A 242 -0.51 -4.88 -16.56
N ILE A 243 -0.30 -5.07 -15.25
CA ILE A 243 0.09 -4.01 -14.33
C ILE A 243 1.52 -3.54 -14.64
N ILE A 244 2.46 -4.47 -14.86
CA ILE A 244 3.84 -4.13 -15.28
C ILE A 244 3.80 -3.26 -16.53
N SER A 245 2.99 -3.64 -17.53
CA SER A 245 2.83 -2.89 -18.78
C SER A 245 2.25 -1.49 -18.58
N PHE A 246 1.26 -1.33 -17.70
CA PHE A 246 0.70 -0.01 -17.37
C PHE A 246 1.68 0.87 -16.61
N LEU A 247 2.39 0.32 -15.63
CA LEU A 247 3.36 1.07 -14.84
C LEU A 247 4.52 1.58 -15.70
N ILE A 248 5.05 0.76 -16.60
CA ILE A 248 6.10 1.19 -17.55
C ILE A 248 5.59 2.35 -18.42
N ARG A 249 4.36 2.24 -18.97
CA ARG A 249 3.76 3.33 -19.77
C ARG A 249 3.50 4.60 -18.95
N ALA A 250 3.23 4.46 -17.66
CA ALA A 250 3.03 5.58 -16.73
C ALA A 250 4.35 6.19 -16.21
N GLY A 251 5.52 5.75 -16.70
CA GLY A 251 6.81 6.32 -16.32
C GLY A 251 7.43 5.72 -15.04
N ALA A 252 7.10 4.47 -14.70
CA ALA A 252 7.78 3.76 -13.62
C ALA A 252 9.29 3.63 -13.91
N ASP A 253 10.12 3.88 -12.90
CA ASP A 253 11.56 3.71 -12.96
C ASP A 253 11.93 2.21 -12.99
N ILE A 254 12.29 1.74 -14.19
CA ILE A 254 12.71 0.36 -14.45
C ILE A 254 14.09 0.00 -13.86
N HIS A 255 14.87 0.99 -13.43
CA HIS A 255 16.20 0.82 -12.85
C HIS A 255 16.22 1.02 -11.34
N LYS A 256 15.10 1.42 -10.73
CA LYS A 256 15.01 1.64 -9.28
C LYS A 256 15.40 0.38 -8.53
N LYS A 257 16.36 0.52 -7.62
CA LYS A 257 16.81 -0.56 -6.73
C LYS A 257 16.02 -0.52 -5.43
N GLY A 258 15.46 -1.66 -5.02
CA GLY A 258 14.81 -1.80 -3.71
C GLY A 258 15.83 -1.87 -2.56
N ILE A 259 15.38 -2.11 -1.32
CA ILE A 259 16.28 -2.19 -0.15
C ILE A 259 17.34 -3.29 -0.31
N HIS A 260 17.01 -4.44 -0.89
CA HIS A 260 17.98 -5.51 -1.17
C HIS A 260 18.80 -5.27 -2.45
N GLY A 261 18.66 -4.09 -3.06
CA GLY A 261 19.34 -3.70 -4.29
C GLY A 261 18.77 -4.35 -5.56
N GLY A 262 17.70 -5.13 -5.46
CA GLY A 262 17.06 -5.79 -6.60
C GLY A 262 16.41 -4.80 -7.57
N THR A 263 16.69 -4.93 -8.87
CA THR A 263 15.96 -4.22 -9.94
C THR A 263 14.67 -4.98 -10.30
N PRO A 264 13.67 -4.32 -10.93
CA PRO A 264 12.49 -5.02 -11.46
C PRO A 264 12.82 -6.24 -12.32
N LEU A 265 13.84 -6.14 -13.19
CA LEU A 265 14.29 -7.25 -14.04
C LEU A 265 14.83 -8.43 -13.22
N GLN A 266 15.63 -8.14 -12.19
CA GLN A 266 16.13 -9.19 -11.29
C GLN A 266 14.99 -9.90 -10.54
N ILE A 267 13.98 -9.16 -10.09
CA ILE A 267 12.83 -9.73 -9.38
C ILE A 267 12.03 -10.68 -10.28
N VAL A 268 11.70 -10.29 -11.52
CA VAL A 268 10.99 -11.20 -12.43
C VAL A 268 11.82 -12.42 -12.79
N CYS A 269 13.14 -12.27 -12.92
CA CYS A 269 14.04 -13.39 -13.22
C CYS A 269 14.22 -14.35 -12.06
N GLU A 270 14.28 -13.85 -10.82
CA GLU A 270 14.29 -14.66 -9.60
C GLU A 270 12.97 -15.42 -9.41
N ARG A 271 11.84 -14.79 -9.74
CA ARG A 271 10.50 -15.39 -9.59
C ARG A 271 10.07 -16.26 -10.78
N GLY A 272 10.83 -16.26 -11.88
CA GLY A 272 10.54 -17.09 -13.07
C GLY A 272 9.53 -16.48 -14.04
N HIS A 273 9.21 -15.19 -13.93
CA HIS A 273 8.20 -14.52 -14.76
C HIS A 273 8.77 -14.10 -16.12
N LEU A 274 8.81 -15.05 -17.06
CA LEU A 274 9.40 -14.87 -18.39
C LEU A 274 8.83 -13.69 -19.18
N GLU A 275 7.50 -13.59 -19.30
CA GLU A 275 6.87 -12.49 -20.04
C GLU A 275 7.12 -11.13 -19.38
N GLY A 276 7.26 -11.10 -18.04
CA GLY A 276 7.67 -9.91 -17.30
C GLY A 276 9.11 -9.50 -17.65
N ALA A 277 10.02 -10.47 -17.75
CA ALA A 277 11.39 -10.23 -18.20
C ALA A 277 11.43 -9.71 -19.64
N ARG A 278 10.66 -10.29 -20.57
CA ARG A 278 10.58 -9.80 -21.96
C ARG A 278 10.10 -8.35 -22.02
N LEU A 279 9.07 -8.01 -21.27
CA LEU A 279 8.53 -6.65 -21.22
C LEU A 279 9.56 -5.65 -20.71
N LEU A 280 10.24 -5.96 -19.60
CA LEU A 280 11.26 -5.08 -19.01
C LEU A 280 12.47 -4.91 -19.92
N ILE A 281 12.95 -5.98 -20.56
CA ILE A 281 14.08 -5.91 -21.51
C ILE A 281 13.70 -5.05 -22.72
N ARG A 282 12.50 -5.24 -23.28
CA ARG A 282 11.98 -4.38 -24.36
C ARG A 282 11.85 -2.92 -23.95
N ALA A 283 11.57 -2.66 -22.67
CA ALA A 283 11.49 -1.31 -22.11
C ALA A 283 12.87 -0.68 -21.82
N GLY A 284 13.97 -1.40 -22.05
CA GLY A 284 15.34 -0.89 -21.87
C GLY A 284 15.98 -1.25 -20.53
N ALA A 285 15.47 -2.23 -19.80
CA ALA A 285 16.10 -2.67 -18.55
C ALA A 285 17.51 -3.24 -18.82
N ASP A 286 18.47 -2.85 -17.98
CA ASP A 286 19.85 -3.34 -18.07
C ASP A 286 19.94 -4.80 -17.58
N ILE A 287 20.17 -5.70 -18.54
CA ILE A 287 20.28 -7.15 -18.36
C ILE A 287 21.44 -7.52 -17.42
N ASN A 288 22.53 -6.77 -17.46
CA ASN A 288 23.75 -7.06 -16.70
C ASN A 288 23.85 -6.22 -15.41
N SER A 289 22.79 -5.47 -15.08
CA SER A 289 22.72 -4.71 -13.84
C SER A 289 22.89 -5.62 -12.62
N THR A 290 23.57 -5.09 -11.59
CA THR A 290 23.89 -5.84 -10.38
C THR A 290 23.10 -5.34 -9.17
N SER A 291 22.67 -6.30 -8.34
CA SER A 291 22.03 -6.02 -7.05
C SER A 291 23.06 -5.60 -5.98
N ARG A 292 22.61 -5.32 -4.75
CA ARG A 292 23.50 -5.01 -3.61
C ARG A 292 24.51 -6.14 -3.34
N TYR A 293 24.12 -7.39 -3.58
CA TYR A 293 24.98 -8.56 -3.43
C TYR A 293 25.77 -8.88 -4.70
N SER A 294 25.90 -7.89 -5.60
CA SER A 294 26.53 -8.00 -6.91
C SER A 294 25.89 -9.05 -7.83
N ARG A 295 24.67 -9.52 -7.55
CA ARG A 295 24.03 -10.59 -8.35
C ARG A 295 23.42 -10.04 -9.63
N THR A 296 23.55 -10.77 -10.74
CA THR A 296 22.87 -10.45 -12.02
C THR A 296 21.52 -11.17 -12.14
N ALA A 297 20.68 -10.72 -13.07
CA ALA A 297 19.39 -11.37 -13.37
C ALA A 297 19.57 -12.83 -13.83
N LEU A 298 20.61 -13.11 -14.63
CA LEU A 298 20.95 -14.46 -15.06
C LEU A 298 21.36 -15.36 -13.90
N GLN A 299 22.20 -14.87 -12.97
CA GLN A 299 22.59 -15.64 -11.79
C GLN A 299 21.39 -16.00 -10.90
N LEU A 300 20.44 -15.08 -10.74
CA LEU A 300 19.20 -15.34 -9.98
C LEU A 300 18.33 -16.40 -10.67
N ALA A 301 18.09 -16.27 -11.98
CA ALA A 301 17.32 -17.25 -12.74
C ALA A 301 17.98 -18.65 -12.74
N CYS A 302 19.31 -18.71 -12.81
CA CYS A 302 20.07 -19.96 -12.76
C CYS A 302 20.03 -20.64 -11.39
N GLU A 303 20.09 -19.88 -10.29
CA GLU A 303 19.97 -20.43 -8.93
C GLU A 303 18.57 -21.02 -8.70
N GLN A 304 17.53 -20.37 -9.22
CA GLN A 304 16.14 -20.79 -9.04
C GLN A 304 15.68 -21.83 -10.06
N GLY A 305 16.47 -22.11 -11.10
CA GLY A 305 16.18 -23.17 -12.07
C GLY A 305 15.23 -22.79 -13.21
N HIS A 306 15.01 -21.49 -13.45
CA HIS A 306 14.03 -21.00 -14.42
C HIS A 306 14.57 -21.08 -15.87
N LEU A 307 14.54 -22.27 -16.46
CA LEU A 307 15.12 -22.56 -17.79
C LEU A 307 14.66 -21.59 -18.89
N GLU A 308 13.36 -21.30 -18.98
CA GLU A 308 12.84 -20.42 -20.03
C GLU A 308 13.34 -18.97 -19.88
N VAL A 309 13.48 -18.50 -18.64
CA VAL A 309 14.07 -17.19 -18.36
C VAL A 309 15.56 -17.19 -18.69
N VAL A 310 16.29 -18.23 -18.28
CA VAL A 310 17.73 -18.37 -18.57
C VAL A 310 18.00 -18.37 -20.07
N THR A 311 17.28 -19.21 -20.83
CA THR A 311 17.42 -19.29 -22.29
C THR A 311 17.10 -17.95 -22.95
N HIS A 312 16.06 -17.24 -22.50
CA HIS A 312 15.75 -15.92 -23.00
C HIS A 312 16.83 -14.88 -22.68
N LEU A 313 17.35 -14.85 -21.46
CA LEU A 313 18.44 -13.94 -21.07
C LEU A 313 19.72 -14.20 -21.89
N ILE A 314 20.06 -15.46 -22.13
CA ILE A 314 21.19 -15.85 -22.99
C ILE A 314 20.97 -15.35 -24.43
N GLN A 315 19.76 -15.51 -24.98
CA GLN A 315 19.41 -14.98 -26.32
C GLN A 315 19.57 -13.45 -26.38
N GLN A 316 19.28 -12.75 -25.29
CA GLN A 316 19.47 -11.31 -25.15
C GLN A 316 20.91 -10.92 -24.75
N ARG A 317 21.88 -11.84 -24.90
CA ARG A 317 23.32 -11.64 -24.65
C ARG A 317 23.66 -11.26 -23.20
N ALA A 318 22.94 -11.82 -22.22
CA ALA A 318 23.34 -11.75 -20.82
C ALA A 318 24.75 -12.35 -20.62
N ASP A 319 25.54 -11.75 -19.72
CA ASP A 319 26.89 -12.23 -19.41
C ASP A 319 26.85 -13.56 -18.62
N VAL A 320 27.17 -14.65 -19.33
CA VAL A 320 27.27 -16.01 -18.77
C VAL A 320 28.54 -16.25 -17.95
N THR A 321 29.52 -15.34 -18.04
CA THR A 321 30.84 -15.46 -17.39
C THR A 321 30.93 -14.69 -16.07
N SER A 322 29.88 -13.96 -15.71
CA SER A 322 29.88 -13.09 -14.54
C SER A 322 30.24 -13.83 -13.24
N GLN A 323 31.39 -13.50 -12.66
CA GLN A 323 31.92 -14.05 -11.40
C GLN A 323 31.60 -13.15 -10.21
N ARG A 324 30.33 -12.77 -10.05
CA ARG A 324 29.90 -11.91 -8.94
C ARG A 324 29.37 -12.74 -7.77
N ASN A 325 29.19 -12.11 -6.60
CA ASN A 325 28.75 -12.76 -5.37
C ASN A 325 29.71 -13.89 -4.93
N TYR A 326 30.86 -13.52 -4.35
CA TYR A 326 31.92 -14.47 -3.96
C TYR A 326 32.49 -15.28 -5.13
N GLY A 327 32.67 -14.64 -6.29
CA GLY A 327 33.28 -15.28 -7.45
C GLY A 327 32.41 -16.36 -8.12
N ARG A 328 31.10 -16.43 -7.80
CA ARG A 328 30.23 -17.51 -8.29
C ARG A 328 29.72 -17.22 -9.70
N THR A 329 29.85 -18.18 -10.61
CA THR A 329 29.30 -18.08 -11.97
C THR A 329 27.83 -18.56 -12.03
N PRO A 330 27.04 -18.14 -13.04
CA PRO A 330 25.70 -18.71 -13.27
C PRO A 330 25.71 -20.24 -13.37
N LEU A 331 26.74 -20.82 -14.00
CA LEU A 331 26.90 -22.26 -14.14
C LEU A 331 27.14 -22.96 -12.80
N GLN A 332 27.95 -22.36 -11.92
CA GLN A 332 28.17 -22.90 -10.56
C GLN A 332 26.89 -22.85 -9.72
N LEU A 333 26.10 -21.79 -9.83
CA LEU A 333 24.82 -21.68 -9.12
C LEU A 333 23.83 -22.75 -9.60
N ALA A 334 23.68 -22.92 -10.92
CA ALA A 334 22.81 -23.96 -11.48
C ALA A 334 23.30 -25.39 -11.13
N ALA A 335 24.61 -25.60 -11.09
CA ALA A 335 25.20 -26.89 -10.77
C ALA A 335 25.05 -27.29 -9.30
N GLU A 336 25.24 -26.34 -8.38
CA GLU A 336 25.04 -26.55 -6.93
C GLU A 336 23.58 -26.82 -6.58
N GLN A 337 22.64 -26.22 -7.31
CA GLN A 337 21.20 -26.38 -7.08
C GLN A 337 20.58 -27.55 -7.87
N GLY A 338 21.36 -28.24 -8.71
CA GLY A 338 20.92 -29.46 -9.40
C GLY A 338 20.13 -29.25 -10.69
N HIS A 339 20.12 -28.03 -11.25
CA HIS A 339 19.29 -27.67 -12.41
C HIS A 339 19.91 -28.14 -13.73
N ALA A 340 19.81 -29.45 -14.02
CA ALA A 340 20.48 -30.09 -15.16
C ALA A 340 20.15 -29.46 -16.53
N GLU A 341 18.90 -29.07 -16.79
CA GLU A 341 18.53 -28.44 -18.06
C GLU A 341 19.09 -27.01 -18.19
N VAL A 342 19.14 -26.26 -17.08
CA VAL A 342 19.79 -24.94 -17.04
C VAL A 342 21.29 -25.07 -17.29
N VAL A 343 21.94 -26.08 -16.70
CA VAL A 343 23.35 -26.39 -16.94
C VAL A 343 23.59 -26.72 -18.41
N LYS A 344 22.74 -27.56 -19.04
CA LYS A 344 22.83 -27.82 -20.49
C LYS A 344 22.70 -26.56 -21.33
N ALA A 345 21.77 -25.67 -20.99
CA ALA A 345 21.58 -24.41 -21.70
C ALA A 345 22.82 -23.49 -21.59
N LEU A 346 23.39 -23.37 -20.39
CA LEU A 346 24.61 -22.57 -20.15
C LEU A 346 25.84 -23.14 -20.86
N VAL A 347 26.02 -24.47 -20.82
CA VAL A 347 27.10 -25.16 -21.53
C VAL A 347 26.96 -24.96 -23.05
N SER A 348 25.74 -25.06 -23.58
CA SER A 348 25.46 -24.80 -25.00
C SER A 348 25.76 -23.34 -25.38
N ALA A 349 25.60 -22.41 -24.44
CA ALA A 349 25.99 -21.01 -24.56
C ALA A 349 27.50 -20.74 -24.32
N ARG A 350 28.33 -21.79 -24.28
CA ARG A 350 29.79 -21.75 -24.06
C ARG A 350 30.20 -21.16 -22.70
N ALA A 351 29.39 -21.34 -21.66
CA ALA A 351 29.82 -21.04 -20.29
C ALA A 351 31.04 -21.90 -19.92
N ASP A 352 32.06 -21.29 -19.30
CA ASP A 352 33.28 -21.99 -18.92
C ASP A 352 33.04 -22.94 -17.74
N THR A 353 33.17 -24.24 -18.02
CA THR A 353 32.96 -25.33 -17.05
C THR A 353 34.13 -25.53 -16.08
N GLY A 354 35.29 -24.92 -16.34
CA GLY A 354 36.51 -25.06 -15.55
C GLY A 354 36.74 -23.94 -14.54
N VAL A 355 35.90 -22.91 -14.53
CA VAL A 355 36.04 -21.77 -13.62
C VAL A 355 35.87 -22.22 -12.17
N ALA A 356 36.88 -21.93 -11.35
CA ALA A 356 36.81 -22.06 -9.91
C ALA A 356 36.26 -20.77 -9.29
N GLY A 357 35.28 -20.89 -8.38
CA GLY A 357 34.75 -19.76 -7.62
C GLY A 357 35.71 -19.32 -6.50
N ALA A 358 35.29 -18.43 -5.60
CA ALA A 358 36.15 -17.93 -4.52
C ALA A 358 36.68 -19.04 -3.58
N TYR A 359 36.00 -20.19 -3.51
CA TYR A 359 36.41 -21.35 -2.71
C TYR A 359 37.22 -22.39 -3.51
N GLY A 360 37.70 -22.05 -4.70
CA GLY A 360 38.48 -22.97 -5.54
C GLY A 360 37.66 -24.11 -6.17
N ARG A 361 36.33 -24.10 -6.00
CA ARG A 361 35.42 -25.15 -6.47
C ARG A 361 34.90 -24.87 -7.87
N THR A 362 34.99 -25.88 -8.73
CA THR A 362 34.42 -25.90 -10.09
C THR A 362 32.94 -26.28 -10.07
N PRO A 363 32.15 -25.96 -11.13
CA PRO A 363 30.77 -26.44 -11.24
C PRO A 363 30.63 -27.95 -11.05
N TRP A 364 31.59 -28.73 -11.55
CA TRP A 364 31.59 -30.19 -11.43
C TRP A 364 31.77 -30.64 -9.97
N GLN A 365 32.71 -30.04 -9.23
CA GLN A 365 32.91 -30.35 -7.81
C GLN A 365 31.67 -30.01 -6.98
N LEU A 366 31.04 -28.85 -7.23
CA LEU A 366 29.80 -28.46 -6.55
C LEU A 366 28.66 -29.44 -6.80
N ALA A 367 28.48 -29.89 -8.04
CA ALA A 367 27.46 -30.88 -8.39
C ALA A 367 27.72 -32.25 -7.74
N CYS A 368 28.98 -32.66 -7.64
CA CYS A 368 29.37 -33.90 -6.96
C CYS A 368 29.08 -33.85 -5.46
N GLU A 369 29.47 -32.74 -4.80
CA GLU A 369 29.24 -32.55 -3.36
C GLU A 369 27.76 -32.48 -3.00
N ALA A 370 26.95 -31.86 -3.86
CA ALA A 370 25.50 -31.78 -3.71
C ALA A 370 24.75 -33.07 -4.14
N GLY A 371 25.45 -34.06 -4.71
CA GLY A 371 24.86 -35.34 -5.14
C GLY A 371 24.01 -35.26 -6.42
N HIS A 372 24.20 -34.24 -7.27
CA HIS A 372 23.39 -34.00 -8.45
C HIS A 372 23.88 -34.77 -9.68
N PHE A 373 23.59 -36.07 -9.73
CA PHE A 373 24.08 -37.00 -10.76
C PHE A 373 23.81 -36.56 -12.20
N GLN A 374 22.63 -36.02 -12.51
CA GLN A 374 22.32 -35.58 -13.88
C GLN A 374 23.14 -34.37 -14.31
N VAL A 375 23.40 -33.43 -13.39
CA VAL A 375 24.30 -32.30 -13.63
C VAL A 375 25.72 -32.80 -13.88
N VAL A 376 26.21 -33.72 -13.05
CA VAL A 376 27.55 -34.32 -13.21
C VAL A 376 27.69 -34.96 -14.59
N ARG A 377 26.68 -35.72 -15.05
CA ARG A 377 26.69 -36.33 -16.39
C ARG A 377 26.81 -35.29 -17.50
N VAL A 378 26.04 -34.21 -17.44
CA VAL A 378 26.09 -33.12 -18.44
C VAL A 378 27.45 -32.43 -18.45
N LEU A 379 28.02 -32.16 -17.27
CA LEU A 379 29.32 -31.52 -17.13
C LEU A 379 30.46 -32.41 -17.65
N VAL A 380 30.43 -33.72 -17.36
CA VAL A 380 31.44 -34.66 -17.88
C VAL A 380 31.36 -34.79 -19.40
N GLN A 381 30.14 -34.84 -19.97
CA GLN A 381 29.94 -34.88 -21.42
C GLN A 381 30.46 -33.63 -22.13
N SER A 382 30.45 -32.48 -21.46
CA SER A 382 30.98 -31.21 -21.99
C SER A 382 32.47 -31.00 -21.73
N GLY A 383 33.16 -32.00 -21.16
CA GLY A 383 34.61 -31.96 -20.93
C GLY A 383 35.03 -31.37 -19.58
N ALA A 384 34.09 -31.03 -18.70
CA ALA A 384 34.38 -30.58 -17.34
C ALA A 384 35.01 -31.72 -16.52
N GLY A 385 36.02 -31.41 -15.70
CA GLY A 385 36.71 -32.39 -14.87
C GLY A 385 37.81 -33.20 -15.56
N ARG A 386 38.02 -33.06 -16.88
CA ARG A 386 39.26 -33.51 -17.51
C ARG A 386 40.37 -32.55 -17.09
N ALA A 387 41.21 -32.97 -16.14
CA ALA A 387 42.45 -32.26 -15.86
C ALA A 387 43.11 -31.90 -17.19
N LYS A 388 43.51 -30.63 -17.39
CA LYS A 388 44.50 -30.31 -18.42
C LYS A 388 45.66 -31.27 -18.14
N ARG A 389 45.80 -32.34 -18.93
CA ARG A 389 46.92 -33.27 -18.82
C ARG A 389 48.14 -32.36 -18.83
N GLY A 390 48.84 -32.27 -17.71
CA GLY A 390 50.17 -31.68 -17.68
C GLY A 390 50.92 -32.31 -18.84
N LYS A 391 51.61 -31.48 -19.64
CA LYS A 391 52.52 -31.99 -20.65
C LYS A 391 53.32 -33.12 -20.00
N PRO A 392 53.42 -34.32 -20.61
CA PRO A 392 54.34 -35.31 -20.07
C PRO A 392 55.70 -34.62 -19.99
N ALA A 393 56.31 -34.64 -18.81
CA ALA A 393 57.69 -34.22 -18.66
C ALA A 393 58.48 -35.07 -19.66
N GLN A 394 58.97 -34.41 -20.71
CA GLN A 394 60.01 -34.98 -21.53
C GLN A 394 61.26 -34.89 -20.67
N GLU A 395 61.71 -36.03 -20.18
CA GLU A 395 63.12 -36.31 -19.87
C GLU A 395 63.35 -37.82 -19.94
#